data_AF-A0A087TVB1-F1
#
_entry.id   AF-A0A087TVB1-F1
#
_cell.length_a   1.000
_cell.length_b   1.000
_cell.length_c   1.000
_cell.angle_alpha   90.00
_cell.angle_beta   90.00
_cell.angle_gamma   90.00
#
_symmetry.space_group_name_H-M   'P 1'
#
loop_
_entity.id
_entity.type
_entity.pdbx_description
1 polymer ?
#
loop_
_entity_poly.entity_id
_entity_poly.type
_entity_poly.pdbx_seq_one_letter_code
_entity_poly.pdbx_strand_id
1 'polypeptide(L)'
;MLYLLQGGFGETVIEFDKDYERSWLAASVLSSLAGVNGDTWASEIGTVVAKMEPRLITSLQKVPVGTNGGFTAAGLFFSALGGSIIGLAYLLALVLCYRNVVLHQVFLLTCMGAFAGLFGSIIDSVIGATLQYSGLDMRTGKIVENPAIGVKHISGRPLLNNHSVNMIMSIINSIVVPTITARLYLFFM
;
A
#
# COMPACT_ATOMS: atom_id res chain seq x y z
N MET A 1 4.71 14.29 -11.87
CA MET A 1 5.18 15.51 -12.58
C MET A 1 6.67 15.72 -12.42
N LEU A 2 7.22 15.75 -11.20
CA LEU A 2 8.68 15.91 -10.96
C LEU A 2 9.53 14.86 -11.68
N TYR A 3 9.14 13.58 -11.63
CA TYR A 3 9.81 12.50 -12.38
C TYR A 3 9.93 12.79 -13.88
N LEU A 4 8.83 13.21 -14.51
CA LEU A 4 8.83 13.55 -15.94
C LEU A 4 9.70 14.77 -16.26
N LEU A 5 9.78 15.74 -15.34
CA LEU A 5 10.59 16.94 -15.51
C LEU A 5 12.10 16.67 -15.41
N GLN A 6 12.52 15.74 -14.55
CA GLN A 6 13.94 15.42 -14.36
C GLN A 6 14.44 14.24 -15.23
N GLY A 7 13.57 13.26 -15.49
CA GLY A 7 13.88 12.03 -16.23
C GLY A 7 13.47 12.05 -17.70
N GLY A 8 12.58 12.95 -18.11
CA GLY A 8 11.98 12.96 -19.44
C GLY A 8 10.88 11.90 -19.61
N PHE A 9 10.51 11.63 -20.87
CA PHE A 9 9.54 10.58 -21.22
C PHE A 9 10.27 9.24 -21.39
N GLY A 10 10.29 8.44 -20.33
CA GLY A 10 10.87 7.10 -20.35
C GLY A 10 10.84 6.45 -18.97
N GLU A 11 10.90 5.11 -18.93
CA GLU A 11 11.13 4.38 -17.69
C GLU A 11 12.61 4.45 -17.31
N THR A 12 12.91 4.48 -16.01
CA THR A 12 14.28 4.61 -15.49
C THR A 12 14.65 3.34 -14.73
N VAL A 13 15.81 2.78 -15.06
CA VAL A 13 16.37 1.68 -14.28
C VAL A 13 16.75 2.20 -12.89
N ILE A 14 16.35 1.51 -11.83
CA ILE A 14 16.62 1.94 -10.45
C ILE A 14 18.06 1.57 -10.08
N GLU A 15 18.96 2.54 -10.18
CA GLU A 15 20.39 2.44 -9.88
C GLU A 15 20.80 3.69 -9.08
N PHE A 16 20.72 3.58 -7.74
CA PHE A 16 20.93 4.72 -6.84
C PHE A 16 22.38 5.21 -6.79
N ASP A 17 23.33 4.39 -7.23
CA ASP A 17 24.76 4.69 -7.38
C ASP A 17 25.05 5.60 -8.59
N LYS A 18 24.29 5.43 -9.69
CA LYS A 18 24.50 6.20 -10.93
C LYS A 18 23.64 7.45 -11.01
N ASP A 19 22.35 7.34 -10.68
CA ASP A 19 21.40 8.45 -10.75
C ASP A 19 20.40 8.37 -9.60
N TYR A 20 20.80 8.93 -8.47
CA TYR A 20 20.02 8.90 -7.23
C TYR A 20 18.65 9.57 -7.39
N GLU A 21 18.61 10.77 -8.00
CA GLU A 21 17.37 11.56 -8.07
C GLU A 21 16.31 10.85 -8.93
N ARG A 22 16.69 10.37 -10.13
CA ARG A 22 15.73 9.70 -11.01
C ARG A 22 15.30 8.35 -10.46
N SER A 23 16.23 7.58 -9.89
CA SER A 23 15.93 6.29 -9.25
C SER A 23 14.98 6.46 -8.06
N TRP A 24 15.20 7.49 -7.24
CA TRP A 24 14.35 7.79 -6.10
C TRP A 24 12.94 8.21 -6.55
N LEU A 25 12.83 9.05 -7.58
CA LEU A 25 11.53 9.45 -8.12
C LEU A 25 10.78 8.31 -8.81
N ALA A 26 11.47 7.44 -9.56
CA ALA A 26 10.88 6.23 -10.14
C ALA A 26 10.36 5.28 -9.05
N ALA A 27 11.19 5.02 -8.03
CA ALA A 27 10.81 4.24 -6.86
C ALA A 27 9.60 4.86 -6.13
N SER A 28 9.50 6.18 -6.07
CA SER A 28 8.39 6.90 -5.42
C SER A 28 7.06 6.63 -6.11
N VAL A 29 7.04 6.70 -7.44
CA VAL A 29 5.85 6.39 -8.24
C VAL A 29 5.46 4.93 -8.08
N LEU A 30 6.42 4.01 -8.19
CA LEU A 30 6.19 2.59 -8.01
C LEU A 30 5.63 2.27 -6.62
N SER A 31 6.22 2.83 -5.57
CA SER A 31 5.81 2.58 -4.18
C SER A 31 4.41 3.10 -3.90
N SER A 32 4.07 4.26 -4.45
CA SER A 32 2.71 4.80 -4.36
C SER A 32 1.69 3.85 -5.00
N LEU A 33 1.94 3.38 -6.23
CA LEU A 33 1.03 2.49 -6.95
C LEU A 33 0.95 1.10 -6.29
N ALA A 34 2.09 0.54 -5.91
CA ALA A 34 2.18 -0.75 -5.23
C ALA A 34 1.44 -0.72 -3.89
N GLY A 35 1.56 0.37 -3.14
CA GLY A 35 0.83 0.60 -1.92
C GLY A 35 -0.69 0.56 -2.11
N VAL A 36 -1.22 1.41 -3.00
CA VAL A 36 -2.68 1.54 -3.20
C VAL A 36 -3.25 0.25 -3.78
N ASN A 37 -2.54 -0.41 -4.70
CA ASN A 37 -2.94 -1.72 -5.22
C ASN A 37 -2.91 -2.80 -4.14
N GLY A 38 -1.87 -2.80 -3.30
CA GLY A 38 -1.75 -3.73 -2.19
C GLY A 38 -2.87 -3.55 -1.16
N ASP A 39 -3.27 -2.31 -0.86
CA ASP A 39 -4.41 -2.05 0.02
C ASP A 39 -5.73 -2.55 -0.58
N THR A 40 -5.97 -2.25 -1.85
CA THR A 40 -7.16 -2.73 -2.59
C THR A 40 -7.24 -4.27 -2.60
N TRP A 41 -6.11 -4.94 -2.83
CA TRP A 41 -6.08 -6.41 -2.82
C TRP A 41 -6.30 -6.98 -1.42
N ALA A 42 -5.83 -6.30 -0.38
CA ALA A 42 -6.07 -6.71 1.00
C ALA A 42 -7.56 -6.60 1.38
N SER A 43 -8.21 -5.50 0.98
CA SER A 43 -9.61 -5.20 1.33
C SER A 43 -10.63 -5.94 0.47
N GLU A 44 -10.36 -6.16 -0.82
CA GLU A 44 -11.32 -6.83 -1.73
C GLU A 44 -11.09 -8.34 -1.81
N ILE A 45 -9.84 -8.77 -2.03
CA ILE A 45 -9.52 -10.20 -2.20
C ILE A 45 -9.24 -10.83 -0.84
N GLY A 46 -8.45 -10.14 -0.02
CA GLY A 46 -8.05 -10.63 1.29
C GLY A 46 -9.22 -10.87 2.24
N THR A 47 -10.25 -10.01 2.21
CA THR A 47 -11.44 -10.18 3.07
C THR A 47 -12.31 -11.36 2.65
N VAL A 48 -12.47 -11.61 1.35
CA VAL A 48 -13.26 -12.73 0.81
C VAL A 48 -12.55 -14.07 1.07
N VAL A 49 -11.22 -14.09 0.96
CA VAL A 49 -10.42 -15.31 1.19
C VAL A 49 -10.18 -15.57 2.68
N ALA A 50 -10.22 -14.53 3.52
CA ALA A 50 -10.05 -14.66 4.95
C ALA A 50 -11.19 -15.48 5.57
N LYS A 51 -10.84 -16.66 6.09
CA LYS A 51 -11.77 -17.51 6.87
C LYS A 51 -11.94 -17.06 8.32
N MET A 52 -11.11 -16.11 8.77
CA MET A 52 -11.07 -15.63 10.15
C MET A 52 -11.54 -14.19 10.22
N GLU A 53 -12.20 -13.86 11.34
CA GLU A 53 -12.61 -12.49 11.64
C GLU A 53 -11.39 -11.54 11.66
N PRO A 54 -11.48 -10.37 10.99
CA PRO A 54 -10.44 -9.36 11.03
C PRO A 54 -10.14 -8.90 12.45
N ARG A 55 -8.90 -8.45 12.67
CA ARG A 55 -8.48 -7.83 13.92
C ARG A 55 -8.21 -6.36 13.70
N LEU A 56 -8.64 -5.51 14.62
CA LEU A 56 -8.35 -4.08 14.56
C LEU A 56 -6.85 -3.87 14.80
N ILE A 57 -6.19 -3.06 13.97
CA ILE A 57 -4.73 -2.88 14.06
C ILE A 57 -4.27 -2.19 15.36
N THR A 58 -5.14 -1.37 15.96
CA THR A 58 -4.81 -0.61 17.18
C THR A 58 -5.01 -1.41 18.47
N SER A 59 -6.01 -2.28 18.53
CA SER A 59 -6.38 -3.03 19.74
C SER A 59 -6.18 -4.55 19.64
N LEU A 60 -5.92 -5.05 18.44
CA LEU A 60 -5.87 -6.48 18.08
C LEU A 60 -7.15 -7.28 18.42
N GLN A 61 -8.23 -6.58 18.78
CA GLN A 61 -9.52 -7.19 19.04
C GLN A 61 -10.18 -7.60 17.73
N LYS A 62 -10.96 -8.67 17.78
CA LYS A 62 -11.75 -9.13 16.63
C LYS A 62 -12.85 -8.12 16.34
N VAL A 63 -13.00 -7.77 15.08
CA VAL A 63 -14.02 -6.83 14.60
C VAL A 63 -14.78 -7.43 13.42
N PRO A 64 -16.04 -7.01 13.19
CA PRO A 64 -16.80 -7.48 12.03
C PRO A 64 -16.10 -7.09 10.71
N VAL A 65 -16.30 -7.90 9.68
CA VAL A 65 -15.80 -7.64 8.33
C VAL A 65 -16.33 -6.29 7.83
N GLY A 66 -15.45 -5.50 7.21
CA GLY A 66 -15.75 -4.14 6.74
C GLY A 66 -15.47 -3.03 7.76
N THR A 67 -14.97 -3.35 8.95
CA THR A 67 -14.51 -2.32 9.91
C THR A 67 -13.22 -1.66 9.43
N ASN A 68 -13.19 -0.32 9.38
CA ASN A 68 -12.00 0.44 9.02
C ASN A 68 -10.86 0.14 9.99
N GLY A 69 -9.69 -0.18 9.44
CA GLY A 69 -8.52 -0.60 10.20
C GLY A 69 -8.50 -2.04 10.69
N GLY A 70 -9.43 -2.87 10.21
CA GLY A 70 -9.38 -4.31 10.39
C GLY A 70 -8.41 -4.96 9.40
N PHE A 71 -7.46 -5.75 9.89
CA PHE A 71 -6.51 -6.50 9.05
C PHE A 71 -6.64 -8.01 9.28
N THR A 72 -6.24 -8.78 8.26
CA THR A 72 -6.15 -10.25 8.32
C THR A 72 -4.81 -10.70 7.76
N ALA A 73 -4.34 -11.89 8.16
CA ALA A 73 -3.12 -12.47 7.60
C ALA A 73 -3.23 -12.72 6.09
N ALA A 74 -4.43 -13.14 5.62
CA ALA A 74 -4.71 -13.27 4.20
C ALA A 74 -4.64 -11.90 3.49
N GLY A 75 -5.24 -10.86 4.06
CA GLY A 75 -5.15 -9.49 3.54
C GLY A 75 -3.72 -8.99 3.39
N LEU A 76 -2.88 -9.17 4.42
CA LEU A 76 -1.46 -8.82 4.34
C LEU A 76 -0.73 -9.60 3.24
N PHE A 77 -1.00 -10.90 3.10
CA PHE A 77 -0.42 -11.69 2.02
C PHE A 77 -0.83 -11.17 0.63
N PHE A 78 -2.12 -10.91 0.41
CA PHE A 78 -2.60 -10.34 -0.85
C PHE A 78 -2.09 -8.93 -1.10
N SER A 79 -1.82 -8.17 -0.03
CA SER A 79 -1.18 -6.86 -0.13
C SER A 79 0.25 -6.95 -0.65
N ALA A 80 1.04 -7.88 -0.09
CA ALA A 80 2.39 -8.17 -0.58
C ALA A 80 2.38 -8.66 -2.03
N LEU A 81 1.43 -9.53 -2.36
CA LEU A 81 1.28 -10.08 -3.71
C LEU A 81 0.89 -8.99 -4.72
N GLY A 82 -0.11 -8.16 -4.39
CA GLY A 82 -0.55 -7.04 -5.22
C GLY A 82 0.57 -6.03 -5.44
N GLY A 83 1.34 -5.70 -4.40
CA GLY A 83 2.51 -4.85 -4.53
C GLY A 83 3.62 -5.47 -5.38
N SER A 84 3.88 -6.76 -5.22
CA SER A 84 4.87 -7.51 -6.02
C SER A 84 4.52 -7.47 -7.52
N ILE A 85 3.25 -7.60 -7.86
CA ILE A 85 2.77 -7.54 -9.25
C ILE A 85 3.04 -6.16 -9.86
N ILE A 86 2.89 -5.07 -9.11
CA ILE A 86 3.27 -3.73 -9.58
C ILE A 86 4.78 -3.65 -9.84
N GLY A 87 5.60 -4.23 -8.95
CA GLY A 87 7.04 -4.34 -9.17
C GLY A 87 7.40 -5.11 -10.44
N LEU A 88 6.74 -6.24 -10.69
CA LEU A 88 6.91 -7.05 -11.90
C LEU A 88 6.39 -6.35 -13.16
N ALA A 89 5.31 -5.58 -13.06
CA ALA A 89 4.82 -4.76 -14.17
C ALA A 89 5.82 -3.66 -14.54
N TYR A 90 6.46 -3.04 -13.55
CA TYR A 90 7.55 -2.09 -13.77
C TYR A 90 8.75 -2.75 -14.46
N LEU A 91 9.15 -3.93 -13.98
CA LEU A 91 10.19 -4.73 -14.62
C LEU A 91 9.85 -5.05 -16.08
N LEU A 92 8.60 -5.44 -16.37
CA LEU A 92 8.15 -5.69 -17.74
C LEU A 92 8.30 -4.45 -18.61
N ALA A 93 7.93 -3.27 -18.10
CA ALA A 93 8.12 -2.00 -18.79
C ALA A 93 9.61 -1.75 -19.08
N LEU A 94 10.50 -2.01 -18.11
CA LEU A 94 11.95 -1.90 -18.31
C LEU A 94 12.47 -2.86 -19.38
N VAL A 95 12.02 -4.12 -19.40
CA VAL A 95 12.45 -5.11 -20.42
C VAL A 95 12.00 -4.70 -21.83
N LEU A 96 10.83 -4.07 -21.94
CA LEU A 96 10.32 -3.56 -23.22
C LEU A 96 11.08 -2.31 -23.70
N CYS A 97 11.54 -1.46 -22.79
CA CYS A 97 12.25 -0.22 -23.11
C CYS A 97 13.78 -0.39 -23.22
N TYR A 98 14.36 -1.37 -22.52
CA TYR A 98 15.81 -1.58 -22.43
C TYR A 98 16.19 -3.03 -22.76
N ARG A 99 17.22 -3.21 -23.60
CA ARG A 99 17.68 -4.54 -24.03
C ARG A 99 18.41 -5.36 -22.95
N ASN A 100 18.96 -4.71 -21.91
CA ASN A 100 19.81 -5.36 -20.91
C ASN A 100 19.27 -5.14 -19.49
N VAL A 101 18.22 -5.86 -19.12
CA VAL A 101 17.71 -5.85 -17.74
C VAL A 101 18.52 -6.83 -16.88
N VAL A 102 19.10 -6.31 -15.81
CA VAL A 102 19.96 -7.09 -14.89
C VAL A 102 19.08 -7.89 -13.94
N LEU A 103 19.46 -9.15 -13.65
CA LEU A 103 18.72 -10.05 -12.74
C LEU A 103 18.45 -9.43 -11.36
N HIS A 104 19.36 -8.57 -10.88
CA HIS A 104 19.21 -7.85 -9.62
C HIS A 104 17.96 -6.94 -9.59
N GLN A 105 17.59 -6.33 -10.72
CA GLN A 105 16.39 -5.48 -10.83
C GLN A 105 15.12 -6.27 -10.53
N VAL A 106 15.07 -7.55 -10.91
CA VAL A 106 13.91 -8.42 -10.62
C VAL A 106 13.70 -8.53 -9.12
N PHE A 107 14.76 -8.85 -8.38
CA PHE A 107 14.70 -8.99 -6.93
C PHE A 107 14.37 -7.66 -6.26
N LEU A 108 15.07 -6.58 -6.63
CA LEU A 108 14.87 -5.25 -6.07
C LEU A 108 13.43 -4.76 -6.24
N LEU A 109 12.90 -4.79 -7.47
CA LEU A 109 11.57 -4.28 -7.80
C LEU A 109 10.47 -5.13 -7.17
N THR A 110 10.62 -6.45 -7.17
CA THR A 110 9.63 -7.36 -6.56
C THR A 110 9.59 -7.16 -5.04
N CYS A 111 10.75 -7.14 -4.37
CA CYS A 111 10.83 -6.92 -2.92
C CYS A 111 10.35 -5.53 -2.52
N MET A 112 10.73 -4.50 -3.28
CA MET A 112 10.27 -3.12 -3.04
C MET A 112 8.75 -3.02 -3.23
N GLY A 113 8.20 -3.60 -4.30
CA GLY A 113 6.76 -3.64 -4.55
C GLY A 113 6.01 -4.37 -3.42
N ALA A 114 6.49 -5.55 -3.01
CA ALA A 114 5.92 -6.31 -1.91
C ALA A 114 5.90 -5.52 -0.60
N PHE A 115 7.02 -4.88 -0.27
CA PHE A 115 7.15 -4.06 0.92
C PHE A 115 6.23 -2.84 0.87
N ALA A 116 6.17 -2.14 -0.28
CA ALA A 116 5.29 -0.99 -0.46
C ALA A 116 3.80 -1.36 -0.31
N GLY A 117 3.38 -2.50 -0.86
CA GLY A 117 2.03 -3.03 -0.69
C GLY A 117 1.71 -3.28 0.79
N LEU A 118 2.54 -4.07 1.47
CA LEU A 118 2.40 -4.37 2.90
C LEU A 118 2.40 -3.12 3.78
N PHE A 119 3.41 -2.25 3.60
CA PHE A 119 3.54 -1.04 4.38
C PHE A 119 2.36 -0.10 4.13
N GLY A 120 1.88 -0.04 2.89
CA GLY A 120 0.72 0.71 2.50
C GLY A 120 -0.56 0.29 3.21
N SER A 121 -0.91 -0.99 3.14
CA SER A 121 -2.12 -1.51 3.80
C SER A 121 -2.06 -1.41 5.32
N ILE A 122 -0.85 -1.49 5.91
CA ILE A 122 -0.65 -1.25 7.35
C ILE A 122 -0.93 0.22 7.69
N ILE A 123 -0.39 1.17 6.91
CA ILE A 123 -0.64 2.60 7.13
C ILE A 123 -2.12 2.92 6.97
N ASP A 124 -2.76 2.43 5.90
CA ASP A 124 -4.20 2.60 5.69
C ASP A 124 -4.97 2.09 6.89
N SER A 125 -4.67 0.87 7.36
CA SER A 125 -5.34 0.30 8.51
C SER A 125 -5.15 1.11 9.80
N VAL A 126 -3.95 1.66 10.05
CA VAL A 126 -3.68 2.48 11.24
C VAL A 126 -4.44 3.80 11.18
N ILE A 127 -4.39 4.48 10.03
CA ILE A 127 -5.10 5.75 9.83
C ILE A 127 -6.62 5.50 9.86
N GLY A 128 -7.09 4.42 9.25
CA GLY A 128 -8.49 4.05 9.23
C GLY A 128 -9.04 3.71 10.60
N ALA A 129 -8.33 2.91 11.40
CA ALA A 129 -8.73 2.61 12.77
C ALA A 129 -8.83 3.84 13.68
N THR A 130 -8.11 4.92 13.37
CA THR A 130 -7.99 6.11 14.21
C THR A 130 -8.84 7.29 13.72
N LEU A 131 -8.91 7.50 12.41
CA LEU A 131 -9.46 8.70 11.77
C LEU A 131 -10.61 8.44 10.80
N GLN A 132 -11.00 7.18 10.55
CA GLN A 132 -12.22 6.84 9.82
C GLN A 132 -13.23 6.22 10.78
N TYR A 133 -14.45 6.72 10.80
CA TYR A 133 -15.48 6.17 11.66
C TYR A 133 -15.93 4.80 11.15
N SER A 134 -16.10 3.85 12.07
CA SER A 134 -16.81 2.60 11.82
C SER A 134 -17.79 2.32 12.94
N GLY A 135 -19.03 2.08 12.59
CA GLY A 135 -20.07 1.62 13.51
C GLY A 135 -20.86 0.46 12.92
N LEU A 136 -21.46 -0.36 13.79
CA LEU A 136 -22.35 -1.45 13.41
C LEU A 136 -23.79 -0.97 13.54
N ASP A 137 -24.53 -0.96 12.43
CA ASP A 137 -25.98 -0.77 12.47
C ASP A 137 -26.64 -2.02 13.09
N MET A 138 -27.22 -1.86 14.28
CA MET A 138 -27.82 -2.97 15.03
C MET A 138 -29.08 -3.53 14.35
N ARG A 139 -29.71 -2.78 13.43
CA ARG A 139 -30.91 -3.23 12.70
C ARG A 139 -30.57 -4.10 11.50
N THR A 140 -29.49 -3.77 10.78
CA THR A 140 -29.10 -4.45 9.55
C THR A 140 -27.91 -5.39 9.72
N GLY A 141 -27.14 -5.26 10.81
CA GLY A 141 -25.90 -5.98 11.04
C GLY A 141 -24.74 -5.54 10.14
N LYS A 142 -24.90 -4.42 9.42
CA LYS A 142 -23.89 -3.90 8.48
C LYS A 142 -23.01 -2.84 9.13
N ILE A 143 -21.76 -2.76 8.67
CA ILE A 143 -20.86 -1.67 9.03
C ILE A 143 -21.25 -0.40 8.27
N VAL A 144 -21.25 0.73 8.98
CA VAL A 144 -21.53 2.06 8.46
C VAL A 144 -20.40 3.02 8.79
N GLU A 145 -20.16 3.96 7.88
CA GLU A 145 -19.07 4.94 7.96
C GLU A 145 -19.47 6.24 8.67
N ASN A 146 -20.76 6.41 9.00
CA ASN A 146 -21.26 7.61 9.65
C ASN A 146 -22.05 7.29 10.93
N PRO A 147 -21.95 8.13 11.98
CA PRO A 147 -22.80 8.01 13.16
C PRO A 147 -24.28 8.18 12.79
N ALA A 148 -25.13 7.27 13.28
CA ALA A 148 -26.58 7.38 13.14
C ALA A 148 -27.30 6.73 14.32
N ILE A 149 -28.60 6.99 14.47
CA ILE A 149 -29.42 6.41 15.53
C ILE A 149 -29.48 4.88 15.34
N GLY A 150 -29.18 4.12 16.41
CA GLY A 150 -29.15 2.66 16.37
C GLY A 150 -27.82 2.06 15.90
N VAL A 151 -26.80 2.89 15.64
CA VAL A 151 -25.45 2.45 15.29
C VAL A 151 -24.58 2.36 16.54
N LYS A 152 -23.98 1.19 16.78
CA LYS A 152 -22.98 1.00 17.83
C LYS A 152 -21.59 1.34 17.29
N HIS A 153 -20.91 2.31 17.88
CA HIS A 153 -19.53 2.67 17.51
C HIS A 153 -18.56 1.50 17.74
N ILE A 154 -17.62 1.30 16.82
CA ILE A 154 -16.56 0.29 16.89
C ILE A 154 -15.18 0.96 16.95
N SER A 155 -14.85 1.81 15.97
CA SER A 155 -13.51 2.40 15.83
C SER A 155 -13.53 3.76 15.14
N GLY A 156 -12.41 4.48 15.32
CA GLY A 156 -12.09 5.74 14.67
C GLY A 156 -13.04 6.91 14.97
N ARG A 157 -12.84 7.99 14.20
CA ARG A 157 -13.58 9.26 14.28
C ARG A 157 -14.03 9.64 12.88
N PRO A 158 -15.12 10.40 12.70
CA PRO A 158 -15.60 10.79 11.38
C PRO A 158 -14.80 11.99 10.84
N LEU A 159 -13.46 11.87 10.81
CA LEU A 159 -12.57 12.95 10.37
C LEU A 159 -12.19 12.80 8.90
N LEU A 160 -11.87 11.57 8.48
CA LEU A 160 -11.44 11.24 7.12
C LEU A 160 -12.36 10.21 6.46
N ASN A 161 -12.38 10.24 5.13
CA ASN A 161 -12.98 9.21 4.29
C ASN A 161 -11.90 8.35 3.63
N ASN A 162 -12.33 7.29 2.93
CA ASN A 162 -11.41 6.34 2.28
C ASN A 162 -10.47 6.99 1.26
N HIS A 163 -10.94 7.98 0.52
CA HIS A 163 -10.09 8.67 -0.46
C HIS A 163 -9.00 9.51 0.20
N SER A 164 -9.30 10.19 1.31
CA SER A 164 -8.31 10.95 2.07
C SER A 164 -7.26 10.04 2.71
N VAL A 165 -7.66 8.89 3.25
CA VAL A 165 -6.70 7.93 3.82
C VAL A 165 -5.77 7.39 2.74
N ASN A 166 -6.32 6.91 1.62
CA ASN A 166 -5.53 6.44 0.48
C ASN A 166 -4.57 7.51 -0.07
N MET A 167 -4.98 8.78 -0.09
CA MET A 167 -4.10 9.89 -0.49
C MET A 167 -2.94 10.08 0.50
N ILE A 168 -3.21 10.11 1.81
CA ILE A 168 -2.15 10.26 2.83
C ILE A 168 -1.20 9.06 2.79
N MET A 169 -1.77 7.86 2.75
CA MET A 169 -1.04 6.60 2.72
C MET A 169 -0.13 6.51 1.48
N SER A 170 -0.62 6.89 0.29
CA SER A 170 0.20 6.90 -0.94
C SER A 170 1.33 7.92 -0.90
N ILE A 171 1.11 9.11 -0.34
CA ILE A 171 2.17 10.11 -0.12
C ILE A 171 3.24 9.55 0.82
N ILE A 172 2.86 8.96 1.96
CA ILE A 172 3.81 8.38 2.91
C ILE A 172 4.63 7.27 2.23
N ASN A 173 3.96 6.38 1.50
CA ASN A 173 4.62 5.31 0.76
C ASN A 173 5.63 5.84 -0.26
N SER A 174 5.26 6.90 -0.99
CA SER A 174 6.09 7.55 -2.01
C SER A 174 7.36 8.19 -1.46
N ILE A 175 7.44 8.46 -0.15
CA ILE A 175 8.61 9.07 0.49
C ILE A 175 9.42 8.03 1.24
N VAL A 176 8.75 7.20 2.04
CA VAL A 176 9.40 6.28 2.99
C VAL A 176 10.05 5.11 2.25
N VAL A 177 9.31 4.43 1.36
CA VAL A 177 9.82 3.22 0.70
C VAL A 177 11.04 3.51 -0.17
N PRO A 178 11.04 4.53 -1.06
CA PRO A 178 12.23 4.85 -1.85
C PRO A 178 13.44 5.18 -1.00
N THR A 179 13.24 5.89 0.11
CA THR A 179 14.32 6.27 1.03
C THR A 179 14.91 5.04 1.73
N ILE A 180 14.08 4.09 2.15
CA ILE A 180 14.54 2.81 2.72
C ILE A 180 15.26 1.99 1.66
N THR A 181 14.66 1.84 0.47
CA THR A 181 15.25 1.08 -0.64
C THR A 181 16.60 1.66 -1.04
N ALA A 182 16.73 2.97 -1.17
CA ALA A 182 17.99 3.62 -1.53
C ALA A 182 19.09 3.35 -0.49
N ARG A 183 18.77 3.43 0.81
CA ARG A 183 19.72 3.13 1.88
C ARG A 183 20.15 1.68 1.90
N LEU A 184 19.23 0.75 1.69
CA LEU A 184 19.54 -0.67 1.63
C LEU A 184 20.37 -1.00 0.38
N TYR A 185 20.00 -0.42 -0.76
CA TYR A 185 20.72 -0.60 -2.02
C TYR A 185 22.19 -0.19 -1.88
N LEU A 186 22.45 1.03 -1.42
CA LEU A 186 23.81 1.56 -1.24
C LEU A 186 24.63 0.84 -0.15
N PHE A 187 23.98 0.08 0.72
CA PHE A 187 24.67 -0.70 1.76
C PHE A 187 25.05 -2.10 1.28
N PHE A 188 24.23 -2.72 0.43
CA PHE A 188 24.40 -4.11 0.00
C PHE A 188 24.99 -4.28 -1.41
N MET A 189 25.06 -3.21 -2.21
CA MET A 189 25.58 -3.21 -3.58
C MET A 189 26.74 -2.24 -3.73
#